data_AF-A0A6J8CSU7-F1
#
_entry.id   AF-A0A6J8CSU7-F1
#
_cell.length_a   1.000
_cell.length_b   1.000
_cell.length_c   1.000
_cell.angle_alpha   90.00
_cell.angle_beta   90.00
_cell.angle_gamma   90.00
#
_symmetry.space_group_name_H-M   'P 1'
#
loop_
_entity.id
_entity.type
_entity.pdbx_description
1 polymer ?
#
loop_
_entity_poly.entity_id
_entity_poly.type
_entity_poly.pdbx_seq_one_letter_code
_entity_poly.pdbx_strand_id
1 'polypeptide(L)'
;MYPEHEDMWSSGGGWRYWRIWKIIYIPYWQIYGDPMLEEFEEQSNMPCTTIQSEWENNPDMERCNEYDWILIVITALYMLMSNLLLVNLLIAVFSYRFERVQENSEKLWRYLRYEVVMDYRTRIPAPLNLVIRPIYIAYRCIMYIKNRIKKDKEQDEKAVSCEYDLGVNCL
;
A
#
# COMPACT_ATOMS: atom_id res chain seq x y z
N MET A 1 41.22 7.92 -7.62
CA MET A 1 40.23 9.00 -7.93
C MET A 1 38.86 8.34 -8.15
N TYR A 2 37.75 8.97 -7.73
CA TYR A 2 36.37 8.41 -7.79
C TYR A 2 36.06 7.68 -9.11
N PRO A 3 35.22 6.61 -9.11
CA PRO A 3 34.73 6.04 -10.37
C PRO A 3 34.05 7.14 -11.20
N GLU A 4 34.26 7.08 -12.50
CA GLU A 4 33.75 8.06 -13.43
C GLU A 4 32.22 8.11 -13.38
N HIS A 5 31.65 9.31 -13.27
CA HIS A 5 30.21 9.59 -13.15
C HIS A 5 29.31 9.00 -14.27
N GLU A 6 29.89 8.40 -15.31
CA GLU A 6 29.19 7.85 -16.46
C GLU A 6 28.53 6.49 -16.16
N ASP A 7 28.88 5.82 -15.06
CA ASP A 7 28.27 4.54 -14.65
C ASP A 7 27.05 4.69 -13.74
N MET A 8 26.69 5.93 -13.36
CA MET A 8 25.65 6.19 -12.36
C MET A 8 24.24 5.80 -12.83
N TRP A 9 23.95 5.77 -14.12
CA TRP A 9 22.63 5.35 -14.66
C TRP A 9 22.71 4.20 -15.67
N SER A 10 23.88 3.59 -15.83
CA SER A 10 24.06 2.45 -16.73
C SER A 10 23.46 1.18 -16.12
N SER A 11 22.62 0.47 -16.88
CA SER A 11 21.93 -0.76 -16.46
C SER A 11 22.85 -1.96 -16.17
N GLY A 12 24.18 -1.80 -16.29
CA GLY A 12 25.17 -2.84 -16.01
C GLY A 12 26.06 -2.49 -14.81
N GLY A 13 25.65 -2.85 -13.59
CA GLY A 13 26.57 -3.06 -12.47
C GLY A 13 27.18 -1.84 -11.76
N GLY A 14 27.00 -0.60 -12.25
CA GLY A 14 27.67 0.59 -11.71
C GLY A 14 27.43 0.84 -10.22
N TRP A 15 26.16 0.89 -9.78
CA TRP A 15 25.80 1.24 -8.39
C TRP A 15 26.45 0.35 -7.31
N ARG A 16 26.72 -0.93 -7.61
CA ARG A 16 27.27 -1.88 -6.63
C ARG A 16 28.75 -1.63 -6.32
N TYR A 17 29.46 -0.92 -7.21
CA TYR A 17 30.89 -0.61 -7.08
C TYR A 17 31.17 0.72 -6.35
N TRP A 18 30.15 1.49 -6.02
CA TRP A 18 30.31 2.73 -5.29
C TRP A 18 30.61 2.47 -3.80
N ARG A 19 31.68 3.10 -3.29
CA ARG A 19 32.09 2.97 -1.88
C ARG A 19 30.97 3.30 -0.88
N ILE A 20 30.07 4.22 -1.20
CA ILE A 20 28.93 4.57 -0.35
C ILE A 20 27.92 3.43 -0.21
N TRP A 21 27.71 2.64 -1.26
CA TRP A 21 26.79 1.50 -1.20
C TRP A 21 27.33 0.41 -0.28
N LYS A 22 28.63 0.10 -0.31
CA LYS A 22 29.23 -0.85 0.64
C LYS A 22 29.06 -0.40 2.09
N ILE A 23 29.18 0.89 2.38
CA ILE A 23 29.01 1.47 3.73
C ILE A 23 27.58 1.28 4.26
N ILE A 24 26.56 1.26 3.40
CA ILE A 24 25.15 1.07 3.80
C ILE A 24 24.75 -0.41 3.75
N TYR A 25 25.21 -1.13 2.74
CA TYR A 25 24.80 -2.51 2.45
C TYR A 25 25.33 -3.51 3.47
N ILE A 26 26.62 -3.42 3.84
CA ILE A 26 27.24 -4.36 4.79
C ILE A 26 26.55 -4.34 6.17
N PRO A 27 26.40 -3.17 6.85
CA PRO A 27 25.73 -3.15 8.16
C PRO A 27 24.24 -3.47 8.08
N TYR A 28 23.58 -3.26 6.93
CA TYR A 28 22.19 -3.67 6.72
C TYR A 28 22.02 -5.19 6.86
N TRP A 29 22.89 -5.98 6.20
CA TRP A 29 22.86 -7.44 6.34
C TRP A 29 23.23 -7.93 7.73
N GLN A 30 24.11 -7.21 8.43
CA GLN A 30 24.47 -7.51 9.82
C GLN A 30 23.27 -7.40 10.78
N ILE A 31 22.30 -6.52 10.50
CA ILE A 31 21.04 -6.45 11.27
C ILE A 31 20.22 -7.74 11.13
N TYR A 32 20.27 -8.40 9.97
CA TYR A 32 19.60 -9.68 9.75
C TYR A 32 20.40 -10.89 10.26
N GLY A 33 21.59 -10.67 10.82
CA GLY A 33 22.42 -11.70 11.43
C GLY A 33 23.48 -12.30 10.51
N ASP A 34 23.72 -11.72 9.32
CA ASP A 34 24.82 -12.12 8.46
C ASP A 34 26.03 -11.18 8.63
N PRO A 35 27.16 -11.64 9.21
CA PRO A 35 28.33 -10.79 9.41
C PRO A 35 29.11 -10.49 8.13
N MET A 36 28.89 -11.25 7.04
CA MET A 36 29.63 -11.15 5.78
C MET A 36 31.15 -11.10 5.99
N LEU A 37 31.66 -11.98 6.88
CA LEU A 37 33.10 -12.06 7.20
C LEU A 37 33.94 -12.41 5.97
N GLU A 38 33.37 -13.14 5.02
CA GLU A 38 34.04 -13.52 3.78
C GLU A 38 34.45 -12.31 2.94
N GLU A 39 33.67 -11.22 2.93
CA GLU A 39 34.03 -10.01 2.18
C GLU A 39 35.12 -9.17 2.88
N PHE A 40 35.36 -9.42 4.18
CA PHE A 40 36.52 -8.88 4.89
C PHE A 40 37.73 -9.82 4.79
N GLU A 41 37.53 -11.13 4.80
CA GLU A 41 38.64 -12.09 4.77
C GLU A 41 39.10 -12.46 3.36
N GLU A 42 38.33 -12.15 2.32
CA GLU A 42 38.74 -12.37 0.93
C GLU A 42 39.98 -11.53 0.61
N GLN A 43 41.11 -12.22 0.56
CA GLN A 43 42.29 -11.75 -0.12
C GLN A 43 41.93 -11.64 -1.60
N SER A 44 41.62 -10.41 -2.03
CA SER A 44 41.26 -10.16 -3.42
C SER A 44 42.33 -10.74 -4.35
N ASN A 45 41.91 -11.39 -5.44
CA ASN A 45 42.81 -11.79 -6.54
C ASN A 45 43.41 -10.57 -7.29
N MET A 46 43.22 -9.36 -6.73
CA MET A 46 43.63 -8.07 -7.25
C MET A 46 44.98 -7.70 -6.59
N PRO A 47 45.92 -7.08 -7.32
CA PRO A 47 47.18 -6.66 -6.72
C PRO A 47 46.91 -5.64 -5.60
N CYS A 48 47.16 -6.03 -4.35
CA CYS A 48 47.01 -5.15 -3.20
C CYS A 48 48.34 -4.48 -2.85
N THR A 49 48.29 -3.23 -2.40
CA THR A 49 49.46 -2.49 -1.92
C THR A 49 49.17 -1.87 -0.56
N THR A 50 50.18 -1.80 0.31
CA THR A 50 50.12 -1.11 1.60
C THR A 50 50.49 0.37 1.47
N ILE A 51 51.02 0.78 0.31
CA ILE A 51 51.50 2.14 0.07
C ILE A 51 50.33 3.03 -0.36
N GLN A 52 50.06 4.07 0.43
CA GLN A 52 48.95 5.01 0.20
C GLN A 52 48.91 5.60 -1.21
N SER A 53 50.05 6.07 -1.70
CA SER A 53 50.15 6.67 -3.02
C SER A 53 49.91 5.71 -4.18
N GLU A 54 50.02 4.39 -3.97
CA GLU A 54 49.89 3.42 -5.06
C GLU A 54 48.43 3.02 -5.31
N TRP A 55 47.62 2.85 -4.26
CA TRP A 55 46.18 2.58 -4.39
C TRP A 55 45.33 3.86 -4.58
N GLU A 56 45.84 5.05 -4.24
CA GLU A 56 45.13 6.30 -4.56
C GLU A 56 45.19 6.65 -6.05
N ASN A 57 46.29 6.29 -6.70
CA ASN A 57 46.60 6.63 -8.09
C ASN A 57 46.17 5.56 -9.10
N ASN A 58 46.05 4.29 -8.70
CA ASN A 58 45.61 3.21 -9.57
C ASN A 58 44.22 2.69 -9.13
N PRO A 59 43.19 2.76 -9.98
CA PRO A 59 41.85 2.25 -9.65
C PRO A 59 41.78 0.71 -9.58
N ASP A 60 42.74 0.02 -10.20
CA ASP A 60 42.84 -1.44 -10.23
C ASP A 60 43.62 -2.04 -9.05
N MET A 61 44.09 -1.19 -8.12
CA MET A 61 44.81 -1.61 -6.90
C MET A 61 44.01 -1.25 -5.65
N GLU A 62 43.74 -2.25 -4.82
CA GLU A 62 43.06 -2.07 -3.54
C GLU A 62 44.06 -2.03 -2.38
N ARG A 63 43.64 -1.40 -1.27
CA ARG A 63 44.40 -1.46 -0.02
C ARG A 63 44.33 -2.89 0.51
N CYS A 64 45.49 -3.49 0.80
CA CYS A 64 45.52 -4.81 1.45
C CYS A 64 44.71 -4.76 2.75
N ASN A 65 43.80 -5.70 2.94
CA ASN A 65 43.02 -5.73 4.17
C ASN A 65 43.93 -6.09 5.35
N GLU A 66 43.91 -5.27 6.39
CA GLU A 66 44.66 -5.50 7.60
C GLU A 66 43.73 -6.22 8.57
N TYR A 67 44.05 -7.49 8.88
CA TYR A 67 43.26 -8.27 9.83
C TYR A 67 43.35 -7.62 11.20
N ASP A 68 42.32 -6.87 11.57
CA ASP A 68 42.22 -6.23 12.88
C ASP A 68 41.13 -6.91 13.70
N TRP A 69 41.51 -7.51 14.83
CA TRP A 69 40.61 -8.14 15.79
C TRP A 69 39.56 -7.15 16.32
N ILE A 70 39.89 -5.86 16.32
CA ILE A 70 38.99 -4.77 16.70
C ILE A 70 37.76 -4.74 15.80
N LEU A 71 37.91 -5.01 14.49
CA LEU A 71 36.79 -5.04 13.54
C LEU A 71 35.77 -6.11 13.95
N ILE A 72 36.24 -7.32 14.26
CA ILE A 72 35.41 -8.45 14.68
C ILE A 72 34.66 -8.11 15.98
N VAL A 73 35.35 -7.50 16.95
CA VAL A 73 34.75 -7.10 18.23
C VAL A 73 33.69 -6.01 18.04
N ILE A 74 33.94 -5.00 17.21
CA ILE A 74 32.98 -3.94 16.91
C ILE A 74 31.75 -4.51 16.19
N THR A 75 31.95 -5.38 15.19
CA THR A 75 30.85 -6.04 14.46
C THR A 75 30.01 -6.89 15.41
N ALA A 76 30.63 -7.65 16.31
CA ALA A 76 29.93 -8.46 17.31
C ALA A 76 29.12 -7.58 18.29
N LEU A 77 29.70 -6.49 18.79
CA LEU A 77 29.01 -5.56 19.68
C LEU A 77 27.86 -4.83 18.96
N TYR A 78 28.07 -4.44 17.69
CA TYR A 78 27.06 -3.82 16.84
C TYR A 78 25.87 -4.76 16.61
N MET A 79 26.12 -6.04 16.29
CA MET A 79 25.09 -7.05 16.14
C MET A 79 24.32 -7.29 17.44
N LEU A 80 25.02 -7.36 18.57
CA LEU A 80 24.39 -7.56 19.87
C LEU A 80 23.49 -6.38 20.24
N MET A 81 23.99 -5.15 20.10
CA MET A 81 23.21 -3.95 20.39
C MET A 81 22.05 -3.78 19.43
N SER A 82 22.24 -4.02 18.13
CA SER A 82 21.16 -3.94 17.15
C SER A 82 20.08 -4.97 17.44
N ASN A 83 20.43 -6.24 17.68
CA ASN A 83 19.44 -7.27 17.94
C ASN A 83 18.73 -7.09 19.29
N LEU A 84 19.47 -6.81 20.36
CA LEU A 84 18.87 -6.64 21.69
C LEU A 84 18.13 -5.31 21.83
N LEU A 85 18.64 -4.20 21.29
CA LEU A 85 17.98 -2.90 21.43
C LEU A 85 16.84 -2.79 20.43
N LEU A 86 17.05 -3.11 19.16
CA LEU A 86 16.05 -2.91 18.12
C LEU A 86 14.86 -3.86 18.32
N VAL A 87 15.07 -5.16 18.55
CA VAL A 87 13.96 -6.10 18.72
C VAL A 87 13.23 -5.87 20.04
N ASN A 88 13.93 -5.68 21.16
CA ASN A 88 13.25 -5.47 22.45
C ASN A 88 12.50 -4.13 22.50
N LEU A 89 13.05 -3.07 21.90
CA LEU A 89 12.36 -1.78 21.80
C LEU A 89 11.21 -1.85 20.80
N LEU A 90 11.39 -2.51 19.64
CA LEU A 90 10.35 -2.66 18.63
C LEU A 90 9.16 -3.46 19.17
N ILE A 91 9.43 -4.56 19.88
CA ILE A 91 8.40 -5.34 20.57
C ILE A 91 7.70 -4.46 21.61
N ALA A 92 8.43 -3.70 22.43
CA ALA A 92 7.84 -2.82 23.43
C ALA A 92 6.91 -1.75 22.82
N VAL A 93 7.33 -1.11 21.71
CA VAL A 93 6.51 -0.13 20.99
C VAL A 93 5.31 -0.80 20.34
N PHE A 94 5.49 -1.98 19.73
CA PHE A 94 4.36 -2.71 19.16
C PHE A 94 3.37 -3.13 20.24
N SER A 95 3.79 -3.68 21.37
CA SER A 95 2.91 -4.00 22.49
C SER A 95 2.16 -2.76 23.00
N TYR A 96 2.86 -1.64 23.21
CA TYR A 96 2.23 -0.39 23.66
C TYR A 96 1.22 0.18 22.65
N ARG A 97 1.55 0.17 21.35
CA ARG A 97 0.63 0.66 20.31
C ARG A 97 -0.50 -0.33 20.04
N PHE A 98 -0.25 -1.63 20.16
CA PHE A 98 -1.23 -2.68 19.97
C PHE A 98 -2.34 -2.58 21.01
N GLU A 99 -2.04 -2.37 22.30
CA GLU A 99 -3.08 -2.16 23.32
C GLU A 99 -3.97 -0.95 22.99
N ARG A 100 -3.39 0.18 22.60
CA ARG A 100 -4.16 1.40 22.26
C ARG A 100 -4.92 1.29 20.94
N VAL A 101 -4.38 0.57 19.96
CA VAL A 101 -5.02 0.38 18.65
C VAL A 101 -6.09 -0.71 18.74
N GLN A 102 -5.91 -1.75 19.54
CA GLN A 102 -6.88 -2.82 19.74
C GLN A 102 -8.19 -2.28 20.33
N GLU A 103 -8.12 -1.40 21.34
CA GLU A 103 -9.33 -0.81 21.95
C GLU A 103 -10.15 0.00 20.93
N ASN A 104 -9.47 0.76 20.06
CA ASN A 104 -10.12 1.55 19.02
C ASN A 104 -10.60 0.70 17.84
N SER A 105 -9.83 -0.32 17.45
CA SER A 105 -10.18 -1.26 16.38
C SER A 105 -11.37 -2.13 16.75
N GLU A 106 -11.51 -2.55 18.02
CA GLU A 106 -12.68 -3.30 18.47
C GLU A 106 -13.95 -2.45 18.44
N LYS A 107 -13.89 -1.18 18.85
CA LYS A 107 -15.01 -0.24 18.75
C LYS A 107 -15.41 -0.03 17.29
N LEU A 108 -14.43 0.19 16.41
CA LEU A 108 -14.66 0.36 14.97
C LEU A 108 -15.22 -0.92 14.33
N TRP A 109 -14.68 -2.09 14.68
CA TRP A 109 -15.17 -3.37 14.17
C TRP A 109 -16.61 -3.65 14.60
N ARG A 110 -16.98 -3.31 15.85
CA ARG A 110 -18.37 -3.40 16.32
C ARG A 110 -19.29 -2.43 15.58
N TYR A 111 -18.83 -1.20 15.30
CA TYR A 111 -19.59 -0.22 14.51
C TYR A 111 -19.80 -0.69 13.07
N LEU A 112 -18.73 -1.08 12.38
CA LEU A 112 -18.78 -1.60 11.01
C LEU A 112 -19.64 -2.87 10.93
N ARG A 113 -19.53 -3.77 11.92
CA ARG A 113 -20.36 -4.98 11.97
C ARG A 113 -21.84 -4.65 12.14
N TYR A 114 -22.18 -3.66 12.95
CA TYR A 114 -23.56 -3.20 13.11
C TYR A 114 -24.11 -2.62 11.80
N GLU A 115 -23.33 -1.77 11.13
CA GLU A 115 -23.67 -1.19 9.83
C GLU A 115 -23.96 -2.28 8.78
N VAL A 116 -23.05 -3.26 8.66
CA VAL A 116 -23.23 -4.39 7.74
C VAL A 116 -24.48 -5.20 8.08
N VAL A 117 -24.70 -5.58 9.35
CA VAL A 117 -25.88 -6.38 9.74
C VAL A 117 -27.18 -5.61 9.48
N MET A 118 -27.21 -4.31 9.73
CA MET A 118 -28.37 -3.47 9.44
C MET A 118 -28.66 -3.38 7.94
N ASP A 119 -27.62 -3.24 7.13
CA ASP A 119 -27.73 -3.20 5.67
C ASP A 119 -28.23 -4.56 5.11
N TYR A 120 -27.73 -5.69 5.63
CA TYR A 120 -28.20 -7.01 5.23
C TYR A 120 -29.64 -7.34 5.64
N ARG A 121 -30.20 -6.71 6.68
CA ARG A 121 -31.60 -6.95 7.12
C ARG A 121 -32.62 -6.56 6.05
N THR A 122 -32.30 -5.57 5.21
CA THR A 122 -33.19 -5.06 4.16
C THR A 122 -32.81 -5.50 2.75
N ARG A 123 -31.68 -6.22 2.62
CA ARG A 123 -31.20 -6.71 1.33
C ARG A 123 -31.74 -8.09 1.03
N ILE A 124 -32.24 -8.23 -0.19
CA ILE A 124 -32.52 -9.54 -0.80
C ILE A 124 -31.16 -10.17 -1.16
N PRO A 125 -30.91 -11.46 -0.87
CA PRO A 125 -29.67 -12.12 -1.26
C PRO A 125 -29.44 -12.04 -2.78
N ALA A 126 -28.20 -11.83 -3.20
CA ALA A 126 -27.81 -12.03 -4.60
C ALA A 126 -27.93 -13.54 -4.94
N PRO A 127 -28.41 -13.96 -6.13
CA PRO A 127 -28.65 -13.22 -7.39
C PRO A 127 -30.07 -12.64 -7.55
N LEU A 128 -31.00 -12.91 -6.63
CA LEU A 128 -32.42 -12.52 -6.76
C LEU A 128 -32.61 -11.00 -6.74
N ASN A 129 -31.74 -10.26 -6.05
CA ASN A 129 -31.74 -8.80 -6.02
C ASN A 129 -31.61 -8.15 -7.42
N LEU A 130 -30.86 -8.80 -8.34
CA LEU A 130 -30.65 -8.29 -9.71
C LEU A 130 -31.94 -8.34 -10.56
N VAL A 131 -32.88 -9.21 -10.21
CA VAL A 131 -34.13 -9.41 -10.98
C VAL A 131 -35.32 -8.75 -10.28
N ILE A 132 -35.42 -8.89 -8.96
CA ILE A 132 -36.59 -8.41 -8.20
C ILE A 132 -36.66 -6.88 -8.13
N ARG A 133 -35.51 -6.19 -7.94
CA ARG A 133 -35.48 -4.72 -7.89
C ARG A 133 -35.94 -4.05 -9.18
N PRO A 134 -35.39 -4.38 -10.37
CA PRO A 134 -35.83 -3.73 -11.61
C PRO A 134 -37.28 -4.07 -11.96
N ILE A 135 -37.76 -5.29 -11.68
CA ILE A 135 -39.17 -5.66 -11.90
C ILE A 135 -40.11 -4.84 -11.02
N TYR A 136 -39.77 -4.66 -9.73
CA TYR A 136 -40.59 -3.87 -8.81
C TYR A 136 -40.66 -2.39 -9.23
N ILE A 137 -39.52 -1.81 -9.62
CA ILE A 137 -39.47 -0.43 -10.11
C ILE A 137 -40.26 -0.29 -11.42
N ALA A 138 -40.10 -1.22 -12.37
CA ALA A 138 -40.84 -1.22 -13.64
C ALA A 138 -42.36 -1.33 -13.40
N TYR A 139 -42.82 -2.22 -12.52
CA TYR A 139 -44.24 -2.34 -12.16
C TYR A 139 -44.79 -1.04 -11.57
N ARG A 140 -44.06 -0.41 -10.65
CA ARG A 140 -44.44 0.88 -10.04
C ARG A 140 -44.51 2.00 -11.08
N CYS A 141 -43.54 2.07 -12.00
CA CYS A 141 -43.55 3.04 -13.10
C CYS A 141 -44.75 2.83 -14.04
N ILE A 142 -45.05 1.59 -14.43
CA ILE A 142 -46.20 1.27 -15.30
C ILE A 142 -47.51 1.64 -14.61
N MET A 143 -47.64 1.34 -13.31
CA MET A 143 -48.87 1.66 -12.57
C MET A 143 -49.04 3.18 -12.41
N TYR A 144 -47.94 3.91 -12.18
CA TYR A 144 -47.95 5.38 -12.12
C TYR A 144 -48.37 6.00 -13.46
N ILE A 145 -47.83 5.51 -14.58
CA ILE A 145 -48.20 5.98 -15.93
C ILE A 145 -49.67 5.67 -16.24
N LYS A 146 -50.15 4.47 -15.92
CA LYS A 146 -51.57 4.11 -16.11
C LYS A 146 -52.51 5.03 -15.32
N ASN A 147 -52.16 5.36 -14.08
CA ASN A 147 -52.96 6.26 -13.26
C ASN A 147 -52.93 7.71 -13.76
N ARG A 148 -51.81 8.17 -14.35
CA ARG A 148 -51.72 9.46 -15.05
C ARG A 148 -52.65 9.50 -16.26
N ILE A 149 -52.55 8.51 -17.16
CA ILE A 149 -53.38 8.44 -18.37
C ILE A 149 -54.87 8.35 -18.02
N LYS A 150 -55.23 7.61 -16.96
CA LYS A 150 -56.63 7.54 -16.52
C LYS A 150 -57.15 8.90 -16.05
N LYS A 151 -56.34 9.67 -15.32
CA LYS A 151 -56.70 11.03 -14.89
C LYS A 151 -56.86 11.98 -16.08
N ASP A 152 -55.97 11.90 -17.07
CA ASP A 152 -56.06 12.75 -18.27
C ASP A 152 -57.34 12.44 -19.06
N LYS A 153 -57.69 11.16 -19.25
CA LYS A 153 -58.96 10.76 -19.91
C LYS A 153 -60.20 11.21 -19.15
N GLU A 154 -60.18 11.13 -17.82
CA GLU A 154 -61.30 11.54 -16.97
C GLU A 154 -61.44 13.08 -16.93
N GLN A 155 -60.38 13.81 -17.30
CA GLN A 155 -60.39 15.27 -17.45
C GLN A 155 -60.87 15.68 -18.85
N ASP A 156 -60.49 14.94 -19.90
CA ASP A 156 -60.99 15.12 -21.27
C ASP A 156 -62.50 14.81 -21.37
N GLU A 157 -62.99 13.73 -20.74
CA GLU A 157 -64.43 13.42 -20.70
C GLU A 157 -65.25 14.50 -19.98
N LYS A 158 -64.69 15.12 -18.92
CA LYS A 158 -65.34 16.26 -18.23
C LYS A 158 -65.32 17.54 -19.07
N ALA A 159 -64.27 17.78 -19.86
CA ALA A 159 -64.21 18.91 -20.78
C ALA A 159 -65.28 18.77 -21.88
N VAL A 160 -65.42 17.58 -22.46
CA VAL A 160 -66.45 17.28 -23.47
C VAL A 160 -67.87 17.36 -22.87
N SER A 161 -68.10 16.87 -21.64
CA SER A 161 -69.41 17.01 -20.98
C SER A 161 -69.80 18.47 -20.73
N CYS A 162 -68.85 19.33 -20.32
CA CYS A 162 -69.09 20.76 -20.20
C CYS A 162 -69.42 21.43 -21.55
N GLU A 163 -68.88 20.92 -22.66
CA GLU A 163 -69.18 21.38 -24.02
C GLU A 163 -70.63 21.05 -24.44
N TYR A 164 -71.18 19.91 -24.01
CA TYR A 164 -72.56 19.50 -24.33
C TYR A 164 -73.63 20.15 -23.41
N ASP A 165 -73.33 20.36 -22.13
CA ASP A 165 -74.30 20.96 -21.18
C ASP A 165 -74.51 22.47 -21.38
N LEU A 166 -73.58 23.17 -22.04
CA LEU A 166 -73.68 24.63 -22.26
C LEU A 166 -74.37 25.05 -23.56
N GLY A 167 -74.73 24.11 -24.45
CA GLY A 167 -75.73 24.29 -25.50
C GLY A 167 -75.79 25.64 -26.22
N VAL A 168 -74.68 26.34 -26.48
CA VAL A 168 -74.61 27.54 -27.33
C VAL A 168 -73.18 27.72 -27.87
N ASN A 169 -73.08 27.96 -29.18
CA ASN A 169 -71.96 28.55 -29.92
C ASN A 169 -70.93 29.31 -29.05
N CYS A 170 -69.68 28.87 -29.05
CA CYS A 170 -68.59 29.84 -29.07
C CYS A 170 -68.46 30.35 -30.51
N LEU A 171 -68.79 31.63 -30.70
CA LEU A 171 -68.46 32.41 -31.90
C LEU A 171 -66.98 32.30 -32.24
#